data_AF-A0A933QCT5-F1
#
_entry.id   AF-A0A933QCT5-F1
#
_cell.length_a   1.000
_cell.length_b   1.000
_cell.length_c   1.000
_cell.angle_alpha   90.00
_cell.angle_beta   90.00
_cell.angle_gamma   90.00
#
_symmetry.space_group_name_H-M   'P 1'
#
loop_
_entity.id
_entity.type
_entity.pdbx_description
1 polymer ?
#
loop_
_entity_poly.entity_id
_entity_poly.type
_entity_poly.pdbx_seq_one_letter_code
_entity_poly.pdbx_strand_id
1 'polypeptide(L)'
;GLPPLSGFVSEWLLLQAFLFSPGLPHSWLNMVVPVAAAVVALVAAIAGFAMVKFHGIIFLGQMREPNLIHAHDAGPWERAGLVWLAFLTVLLGVLPATVIGLIDGATRQLIGAGLADKVAEHGWAMLAPISPDRASYMPLLFLATIAAALLLARWLVRRFYHGRLRRSDAWDCGYFFQGPRAQDTAEGFSQPIRRIFEPMFRMERHFPSIRDEKPYYSVKVEDHFWHWLYLPAARLVEWLSGLIVRVQGGRIAVYLLYSFLTLILLLLVARP
;
A
#
# COMPACT_ATOMS: atom_id res chain seq x y z
N GLY A 1 -0.75 8.04 5.59
CA GLY A 1 -1.27 9.16 4.77
C GLY A 1 -0.71 10.50 5.21
N LEU A 2 -0.66 11.51 4.33
CA LEU A 2 -0.29 12.88 4.69
C LEU A 2 -1.56 13.68 5.02
N PRO A 3 -1.64 14.41 6.15
CA PRO A 3 -2.75 15.32 6.37
C PRO A 3 -2.63 16.51 5.39
N PRO A 4 -3.72 16.95 4.72
CA PRO A 4 -5.14 16.65 4.93
C PRO A 4 -5.77 15.67 3.91
N LEU A 5 -5.02 14.71 3.39
CA LEU A 5 -5.54 13.78 2.39
C LEU A 5 -6.42 12.69 3.02
N SER A 6 -7.31 12.10 2.22
CA SER A 6 -8.24 11.05 2.66
C SER A 6 -7.55 9.85 3.32
N GLY A 7 -6.39 9.44 2.80
CA GLY A 7 -5.62 8.34 3.37
C GLY A 7 -5.13 8.59 4.80
N PHE A 8 -4.85 9.85 5.18
CA PHE A 8 -4.55 10.18 6.57
C PHE A 8 -5.78 10.02 7.46
N VAL A 9 -6.94 10.53 7.01
CA VAL A 9 -8.20 10.43 7.78
C VAL A 9 -8.56 8.97 8.03
N SER A 10 -8.49 8.10 7.02
CA SER A 10 -8.82 6.68 7.17
C SER A 10 -7.88 5.95 8.14
N GLU A 11 -6.57 6.17 8.03
CA GLU A 11 -5.57 5.59 8.93
C GLU A 11 -5.73 6.12 10.36
N TRP A 12 -6.03 7.41 10.50
CA TRP A 12 -6.28 8.06 11.79
C TRP A 12 -7.51 7.46 12.48
N LEU A 13 -8.62 7.30 11.77
CA LEU A 13 -9.82 6.64 12.29
C LEU A 13 -9.55 5.17 12.68
N LEU A 14 -8.75 4.45 11.88
CA LEU A 14 -8.34 3.09 12.19
C LEU A 14 -7.52 3.03 13.48
N LEU A 15 -6.51 3.91 13.62
CA LEU A 15 -5.70 3.99 14.84
C LEU A 15 -6.54 4.37 16.05
N GLN A 16 -7.48 5.31 15.91
CA GLN A 16 -8.40 5.67 17.00
C GLN A 16 -9.27 4.50 17.43
N ALA A 17 -9.76 3.68 16.49
CA ALA A 17 -10.56 2.50 16.80
C ALA A 17 -9.77 1.49 17.67
N PHE A 18 -8.47 1.32 17.41
CA PHE A 18 -7.62 0.49 18.28
C PHE A 18 -7.28 1.19 19.60
N LEU A 19 -6.82 2.44 19.57
CA LEU A 19 -6.35 3.15 20.78
C LEU A 19 -7.45 3.42 21.81
N PHE A 20 -8.69 3.59 21.34
CA PHE A 20 -9.82 3.99 22.15
C PHE A 20 -10.99 3.01 22.02
N SER A 21 -10.71 1.72 22.19
CA SER A 21 -11.71 0.68 22.39
C SER A 21 -11.89 0.38 23.89
N PRO A 22 -12.52 1.27 24.69
CA PRO A 22 -12.68 1.04 26.12
C PRO A 22 -13.58 -0.16 26.39
N GLY A 23 -13.13 -1.05 27.29
CA GLY A 23 -13.99 -2.05 27.90
C GLY A 23 -14.46 -3.15 26.95
N LEU A 24 -13.56 -3.69 26.12
CA LEU A 24 -13.89 -4.94 25.42
C LEU A 24 -14.24 -6.01 26.45
N PRO A 25 -15.28 -6.83 26.19
CA PRO A 25 -15.85 -7.74 27.18
C PRO A 25 -14.86 -8.80 27.69
N HIS A 26 -13.78 -9.05 26.96
CA HIS A 26 -12.77 -10.03 27.32
C HIS A 26 -11.40 -9.37 27.55
N SER A 27 -10.78 -9.66 28.70
CA SER A 27 -9.48 -9.08 29.08
C SER A 27 -8.34 -9.38 28.11
N TRP A 28 -8.37 -10.53 27.42
CA TRP A 28 -7.35 -10.88 26.42
C TRP A 28 -7.39 -9.96 25.19
N LEU A 29 -8.58 -9.47 24.81
CA LEU A 29 -8.70 -8.50 23.71
C LEU A 29 -8.01 -7.18 24.06
N ASN A 30 -8.16 -6.72 25.31
CA ASN A 30 -7.49 -5.51 25.79
C ASN A 30 -5.95 -5.64 25.74
N MET A 31 -5.40 -6.86 25.79
CA MET A 31 -3.96 -7.10 25.61
C MET A 31 -3.53 -7.12 24.14
N VAL A 32 -4.39 -7.61 23.23
CA VAL A 32 -4.09 -7.71 21.78
C VAL A 32 -4.22 -6.36 21.08
N VAL A 33 -5.15 -5.52 21.52
CA VAL A 33 -5.46 -4.22 20.88
C VAL A 33 -4.22 -3.30 20.74
N PRO A 34 -3.39 -3.09 21.76
CA PRO A 34 -2.17 -2.28 21.61
C PRO A 34 -1.17 -2.88 20.62
N VAL A 35 -1.05 -4.21 20.57
CA VAL A 35 -0.18 -4.91 19.62
C VAL A 35 -0.69 -4.70 18.19
N ALA A 36 -2.00 -4.82 17.98
CA ALA A 36 -2.62 -4.54 16.69
C ALA A 36 -2.42 -3.07 16.26
N ALA A 37 -2.57 -2.12 17.19
CA ALA A 37 -2.28 -0.70 16.94
C ALA A 37 -0.82 -0.48 16.53
N ALA A 38 0.14 -1.14 17.20
CA ALA A 38 1.55 -1.07 16.87
C ALA A 38 1.85 -1.64 15.48
N VAL A 39 1.21 -2.74 15.10
CA VAL A 39 1.31 -3.32 13.74
C VAL A 39 0.75 -2.37 12.70
N VAL A 40 -0.41 -1.76 12.94
CA VAL A 40 -0.99 -0.75 12.03
C VAL A 40 -0.05 0.45 11.86
N ALA A 41 0.53 0.94 12.96
CA ALA A 41 1.50 2.03 12.91
C ALA A 41 2.77 1.64 12.13
N LEU A 42 3.27 0.41 12.31
CA LEU A 42 4.40 -0.13 11.55
C LEU A 42 4.09 -0.20 10.06
N VAL A 43 2.90 -0.67 9.67
CA VAL A 43 2.45 -0.73 8.28
C VAL A 43 2.41 0.68 7.67
N ALA A 44 1.85 1.66 8.40
CA ALA A 44 1.82 3.04 7.95
C ALA A 44 3.23 3.62 7.75
N ALA A 45 4.18 3.31 8.65
CA ALA A 45 5.56 3.73 8.54
C ALA A 45 6.28 3.12 7.32
N ILE A 46 6.09 1.81 7.08
CA ILE A 46 6.66 1.11 5.92
C ILE A 46 6.05 1.64 4.61
N ALA A 47 4.75 1.94 4.60
CA ALA A 47 4.08 2.55 3.45
C ALA A 47 4.66 3.95 3.15
N GLY A 48 4.91 4.76 4.19
CA GLY A 48 5.58 6.05 4.06
C GLY A 48 6.99 5.91 3.47
N PHE A 49 7.79 4.96 3.99
CA PHE A 49 9.11 4.64 3.44
C PHE A 49 9.05 4.24 1.96
N ALA A 50 8.10 3.35 1.60
CA ALA A 50 7.92 2.90 0.23
C ALA A 50 7.54 4.05 -0.72
N MET A 51 6.71 4.99 -0.26
CA MET A 51 6.34 6.19 -1.04
C MET A 51 7.53 7.14 -1.23
N VAL A 52 8.34 7.37 -0.19
CA VAL A 52 9.58 8.17 -0.32
C VAL A 52 10.54 7.52 -1.31
N LYS A 53 10.73 6.20 -1.22
CA LYS A 53 11.54 5.44 -2.19
C LYS A 53 11.00 5.59 -3.61
N PHE A 54 9.70 5.41 -3.79
CA PHE A 54 9.04 5.51 -5.09
C PHE A 54 9.25 6.90 -5.69
N HIS A 55 8.94 7.95 -4.94
CA HIS A 55 9.06 9.32 -5.44
C HIS A 55 10.52 9.70 -5.72
N GLY A 56 11.44 9.38 -4.80
CA GLY A 56 12.86 9.71 -4.93
C GLY A 56 13.53 9.03 -6.11
N ILE A 57 13.32 7.72 -6.28
CA ILE A 57 14.01 6.94 -7.32
C ILE A 57 13.43 7.23 -8.71
N ILE A 58 12.13 7.49 -8.84
CA ILE A 58 11.48 7.68 -10.14
C ILE A 58 11.58 9.13 -10.64
N PHE A 59 11.37 10.12 -9.76
CA PHE A 59 11.19 11.52 -10.19
C PHE A 59 12.37 12.43 -9.88
N LEU A 60 13.25 12.07 -8.93
CA LEU A 60 14.35 12.94 -8.51
C LEU A 60 15.72 12.52 -9.06
N GLY A 61 15.81 11.38 -9.75
CA GLY A 61 17.04 10.87 -10.40
C GLY A 61 17.18 11.26 -11.87
N GLN A 62 18.29 10.87 -12.50
CA GLN A 62 18.43 10.95 -13.96
C GLN A 62 17.85 9.70 -14.64
N MET A 63 17.54 9.83 -15.93
CA MET A 63 17.07 8.73 -16.77
C MET A 63 18.11 7.60 -16.85
N ARG A 64 17.72 6.39 -16.47
CA ARG A 64 18.60 5.20 -16.50
C ARG A 64 18.52 4.45 -17.82
N GLU A 65 17.36 4.49 -18.47
CA GLU A 65 17.10 3.81 -19.72
C GLU A 65 17.21 4.79 -20.90
N PRO A 66 17.91 4.42 -21.99
CA PRO A 66 18.04 5.28 -23.17
C PRO A 66 16.70 5.72 -23.77
N ASN A 67 15.70 4.84 -23.72
CA ASN A 67 14.39 5.08 -24.33
C ASN A 67 13.58 6.19 -23.62
N LEU A 68 13.90 6.52 -22.36
CA LEU A 68 13.21 7.57 -21.60
C LEU A 68 13.43 8.97 -22.18
N ILE A 69 14.46 9.14 -23.03
CA ILE A 69 14.71 10.39 -23.76
C ILE A 69 13.54 10.72 -24.72
N HIS A 70 12.83 9.69 -25.20
CA HIS A 70 11.68 9.83 -26.09
C HIS A 70 10.34 9.78 -25.34
N ALA A 71 10.36 9.71 -24.01
CA ALA A 71 9.13 9.78 -23.22
C ALA A 71 8.47 11.14 -23.42
N HIS A 72 7.15 11.12 -23.47
CA HIS A 72 6.33 12.31 -23.62
C HIS A 72 5.48 12.49 -22.37
N ASP A 73 5.14 13.73 -22.11
CA ASP A 73 4.25 14.09 -21.01
C ASP A 73 2.84 13.52 -21.23
N ALA A 74 2.16 13.21 -20.12
CA ALA A 74 0.78 12.75 -20.14
C ALA A 74 -0.14 13.69 -20.92
N GLY A 75 -1.02 13.13 -21.73
CA GLY A 75 -1.98 13.88 -22.54
C GLY A 75 -3.00 14.64 -21.68
N PRO A 76 -3.77 15.58 -22.27
CA PRO A 76 -4.75 16.38 -21.53
C PRO A 76 -5.83 15.52 -20.86
N TRP A 77 -6.27 14.44 -21.51
CA TRP A 77 -7.28 13.52 -20.96
C TRP A 77 -6.73 12.67 -19.81
N GLU A 78 -5.48 12.22 -19.90
CA GLU A 78 -4.81 11.50 -18.81
C GLU A 78 -4.62 12.42 -17.59
N ARG A 79 -4.16 13.65 -17.83
CA ARG A 79 -4.02 14.68 -16.80
C ARG A 79 -5.37 15.00 -16.15
N ALA A 80 -6.44 15.11 -16.93
CA ALA A 80 -7.78 15.33 -16.39
C ALA A 80 -8.20 14.19 -15.44
N GLY A 81 -7.94 12.93 -15.82
CA GLY A 81 -8.19 11.76 -14.97
C GLY A 81 -7.37 11.80 -13.66
N LEU A 82 -6.08 12.13 -13.75
CA LEU A 82 -5.21 12.24 -12.57
C LEU A 82 -5.64 13.40 -11.64
N VAL A 83 -5.98 14.57 -12.20
CA VAL A 83 -6.46 15.73 -11.45
C VAL A 83 -7.80 15.43 -10.80
N TRP A 84 -8.70 14.74 -11.48
CA TRP A 84 -9.98 14.30 -10.92
C TRP A 84 -9.78 13.42 -9.69
N LEU A 85 -8.93 12.39 -9.78
CA LEU A 85 -8.62 11.51 -8.66
C LEU A 85 -7.94 12.27 -7.52
N ALA A 86 -6.95 13.12 -7.82
CA ALA A 86 -6.27 13.94 -6.82
C ALA A 86 -7.25 14.87 -6.09
N PHE A 87 -8.14 15.54 -6.83
CA PHE A 87 -9.18 16.38 -6.28
C PHE A 87 -10.09 15.62 -5.32
N LEU A 88 -10.55 14.41 -5.70
CA LEU A 88 -11.35 13.57 -4.80
C LEU A 88 -10.58 13.20 -3.53
N THR A 89 -9.30 12.85 -3.61
CA THR A 89 -8.51 12.53 -2.40
C THR A 89 -8.36 13.70 -1.44
N VAL A 90 -8.23 14.93 -1.96
CA VAL A 90 -8.18 16.16 -1.17
C VAL A 90 -9.56 16.47 -0.59
N LEU A 91 -10.60 16.43 -1.41
CA LEU A 91 -11.97 16.72 -1.00
C LEU A 91 -12.42 15.81 0.16
N LEU A 92 -12.20 14.50 0.02
CA LEU A 92 -12.55 13.51 1.04
C LEU A 92 -11.74 13.68 2.33
N GLY A 93 -10.49 14.15 2.23
CA GLY A 93 -9.65 14.38 3.40
C GLY A 93 -9.89 15.72 4.11
N VAL A 94 -10.33 16.74 3.38
CA VAL A 94 -10.66 18.07 3.91
C VAL A 94 -12.06 18.10 4.53
N LEU A 95 -13.02 17.35 3.99
CA LEU A 95 -14.41 17.27 4.48
C LEU A 95 -14.76 15.88 5.05
N PRO A 96 -13.98 15.35 6.02
CA PRO A 96 -14.17 13.99 6.51
C PRO A 96 -15.51 13.81 7.22
N ALA A 97 -15.98 14.82 7.95
CA ALA A 97 -17.27 14.80 8.66
C ALA A 97 -18.45 14.58 7.70
N THR A 98 -18.48 15.29 6.58
CA THR A 98 -19.51 15.15 5.55
C THR A 98 -19.50 13.75 4.94
N VAL A 99 -18.31 13.23 4.62
CA VAL A 99 -18.15 11.88 4.06
C VAL A 99 -18.61 10.81 5.04
N ILE A 100 -18.23 10.92 6.31
CA ILE A 100 -18.69 10.02 7.38
C ILE A 100 -20.22 10.03 7.47
N GLY A 101 -20.84 11.21 7.43
CA GLY A 101 -22.31 11.34 7.41
C GLY A 101 -22.97 10.61 6.24
N LEU A 102 -22.37 10.67 5.04
CA LEU A 102 -22.91 10.00 3.85
C LEU A 102 -22.81 8.46 3.93
N ILE A 103 -21.76 7.93 4.55
CA ILE A 103 -21.54 6.47 4.67
C ILE A 103 -22.14 5.87 5.95
N ASP A 104 -22.57 6.69 6.90
CA ASP A 104 -23.07 6.26 8.22
C ASP A 104 -24.28 5.32 8.12
N GLY A 105 -25.11 5.50 7.09
CA GLY A 105 -26.25 4.62 6.84
C GLY A 105 -25.81 3.17 6.63
N ALA A 106 -24.67 2.93 5.96
CA ALA A 106 -24.13 1.60 5.75
C ALA A 106 -23.59 0.99 7.06
N THR A 107 -22.90 1.78 7.88
CA THR A 107 -22.36 1.28 9.16
C THR A 107 -23.49 0.97 10.15
N ARG A 108 -24.55 1.79 10.19
CA ARG A 108 -25.74 1.51 11.00
C ARG A 108 -26.44 0.23 10.57
N GLN A 109 -26.57 -0.03 9.27
CA GLN A 109 -27.20 -1.25 8.77
C GLN A 109 -26.36 -2.50 9.07
N LEU A 110 -25.03 -2.42 8.95
CA LEU A 110 -24.14 -3.57 9.11
C LEU A 110 -23.84 -3.92 10.58
N ILE A 111 -23.72 -2.90 11.44
CA ILE A 111 -23.17 -3.06 12.80
C ILE A 111 -24.11 -2.44 13.87
N GLY A 112 -25.23 -1.83 13.47
CA GLY A 112 -26.16 -1.18 14.40
C GLY A 112 -25.65 0.12 15.01
N ALA A 113 -24.47 0.60 14.61
CA ALA A 113 -23.82 1.79 15.17
C ALA A 113 -23.29 2.71 14.07
N GLY A 114 -23.27 4.01 14.36
CA GLY A 114 -22.78 5.07 13.46
C GLY A 114 -21.90 6.07 14.19
N LEU A 115 -21.13 6.82 13.41
CA LEU A 115 -20.22 7.87 13.88
C LEU A 115 -20.70 9.28 13.52
N ALA A 116 -21.68 9.42 12.61
CA ALA A 116 -22.14 10.71 12.12
C ALA A 116 -22.62 11.65 13.24
N ASP A 117 -23.41 11.14 14.20
CA ASP A 117 -23.98 11.97 15.26
C ASP A 117 -22.88 12.61 16.12
N LYS A 118 -21.87 11.82 16.54
CA LYS A 118 -20.73 12.29 17.35
C LYS A 118 -19.84 13.29 16.62
N VAL A 119 -19.66 13.09 15.31
CA VAL A 119 -18.84 14.00 14.50
C VAL A 119 -19.60 15.30 14.21
N ALA A 120 -20.93 15.23 14.03
CA ALA A 120 -21.78 16.39 13.81
C ALA A 120 -21.84 17.34 15.02
N GLU A 121 -21.75 16.81 16.25
CA GLU A 121 -21.71 17.62 17.49
C GLU A 121 -20.59 18.68 17.49
N HIS A 122 -19.47 18.39 16.83
CA HIS A 122 -18.28 19.24 16.80
C HIS A 122 -18.19 20.07 15.50
N GLY A 123 -19.21 19.98 14.64
CA GLY A 123 -19.28 20.67 13.36
C GLY A 123 -18.44 20.01 12.24
N TRP A 124 -18.60 20.55 11.04
CA TRP A 124 -18.00 19.97 9.82
C TRP A 124 -16.47 20.17 9.71
N ALA A 125 -15.92 21.16 10.42
CA ALA A 125 -14.52 21.55 10.32
C ALA A 125 -13.58 20.75 11.25
N MET A 126 -14.12 20.05 12.23
CA MET A 126 -13.37 19.36 13.27
C MET A 126 -13.79 17.89 13.33
N LEU A 127 -12.84 16.99 13.13
CA LEU A 127 -13.02 15.57 13.30
C LEU A 127 -12.62 15.19 14.73
N ALA A 128 -13.60 14.97 15.60
CA ALA A 128 -13.41 14.52 16.98
C ALA A 128 -14.31 13.31 17.32
N PRO A 129 -13.95 12.09 16.88
CA PRO A 129 -14.81 10.90 16.99
C PRO A 129 -15.12 10.43 18.43
N ILE A 130 -14.24 10.76 19.39
CA ILE A 130 -14.30 10.26 20.77
C ILE A 130 -14.37 11.40 21.78
N SER A 131 -13.41 12.31 21.75
CA SER A 131 -13.43 13.53 22.56
C SER A 131 -12.49 14.58 21.96
N PRO A 132 -12.88 15.88 21.94
CA PRO A 132 -12.04 16.98 21.47
C PRO A 132 -10.65 17.03 22.11
N ASP A 133 -10.58 16.75 23.41
CA ASP A 133 -9.35 16.91 24.21
C ASP A 133 -8.32 15.81 23.99
N ARG A 134 -8.74 14.66 23.45
CA ARG A 134 -7.85 13.50 23.28
C ARG A 134 -7.47 13.24 21.84
N ALA A 135 -8.40 13.48 20.90
CA ALA A 135 -8.25 12.95 19.56
C ALA A 135 -9.01 13.81 18.52
N SER A 136 -8.73 15.11 18.53
CA SER A 136 -9.25 16.05 17.56
C SER A 136 -8.29 16.29 16.39
N TYR A 137 -8.87 16.45 15.21
CA TYR A 137 -8.14 16.78 13.99
C TYR A 137 -8.95 17.81 13.18
N MET A 138 -8.32 18.92 12.80
CA MET A 138 -8.94 19.99 12.00
C MET A 138 -8.27 20.07 10.62
N PRO A 139 -8.79 19.36 9.59
CA PRO A 139 -8.13 19.24 8.30
C PRO A 139 -7.87 20.57 7.60
N LEU A 140 -8.85 21.48 7.64
CA LEU A 140 -8.73 22.80 7.02
C LEU A 140 -7.68 23.68 7.69
N LEU A 141 -7.67 23.70 9.02
CA LEU A 141 -6.67 24.45 9.77
C LEU A 141 -5.27 23.91 9.49
N PHE A 142 -5.12 22.59 9.47
CA PHE A 142 -3.85 21.94 9.16
C PHE A 142 -3.38 22.22 7.72
N LEU A 143 -4.29 22.22 6.75
CA LEU A 143 -3.98 22.62 5.38
C LEU A 143 -3.57 24.09 5.31
N ALA A 144 -4.28 24.97 6.00
CA ALA A 144 -3.99 26.39 6.05
C ALA A 144 -2.62 26.67 6.69
N THR A 145 -2.25 25.96 7.75
CA THR A 145 -0.94 26.11 8.39
C THR A 145 0.19 25.60 7.50
N ILE A 146 0.02 24.46 6.80
CA ILE A 146 0.98 24.00 5.79
C ILE A 146 1.13 25.04 4.67
N ALA A 147 0.02 25.52 4.12
CA ALA A 147 0.03 26.50 3.03
C ALA A 147 0.72 27.80 3.48
N ALA A 148 0.38 28.30 4.67
CA ALA A 148 0.99 29.48 5.26
C ALA A 148 2.51 29.28 5.48
N ALA A 149 2.94 28.13 6.00
CA ALA A 149 4.35 27.81 6.21
C ALA A 149 5.12 27.76 4.88
N LEU A 150 4.55 27.13 3.84
CA LEU A 150 5.16 27.07 2.50
C LEU A 150 5.24 28.44 1.83
N LEU A 151 4.17 29.25 1.94
CA LEU A 151 4.14 30.62 1.41
C LEU A 151 5.13 31.52 2.15
N LEU A 152 5.21 31.40 3.47
CA LEU A 152 6.19 32.11 4.31
C LEU A 152 7.61 31.70 3.93
N ALA A 153 7.91 30.41 3.84
CA ALA A 153 9.22 29.91 3.43
C ALA A 153 9.60 30.45 2.04
N ARG A 154 8.68 30.40 1.07
CA ARG A 154 8.87 30.98 -0.26
C ARG A 154 9.14 32.48 -0.21
N TRP A 155 8.38 33.22 0.61
CA TRP A 155 8.57 34.65 0.80
C TRP A 155 9.94 34.96 1.43
N LEU A 156 10.34 34.25 2.47
CA LEU A 156 11.64 34.37 3.14
C LEU A 156 12.78 34.08 2.15
N VAL A 157 12.71 32.99 1.38
CA VAL A 157 13.72 32.64 0.36
C VAL A 157 13.85 33.74 -0.68
N ARG A 158 12.73 34.31 -1.14
CA ARG A 158 12.75 35.43 -2.09
C ARG A 158 13.31 36.71 -1.48
N ARG A 159 12.99 36.99 -0.22
CA ARG A 159 13.43 38.19 0.50
C ARG A 159 14.91 38.18 0.83
N PHE A 160 15.45 37.04 1.25
CA PHE A 160 16.82 36.88 1.73
C PHE A 160 17.80 36.31 0.68
N TYR A 161 17.33 35.49 -0.25
CA TYR A 161 18.17 34.82 -1.26
C TYR A 161 17.81 35.23 -2.71
N HIS A 162 16.99 36.28 -2.86
CA HIS A 162 16.57 36.86 -4.15
C HIS A 162 15.93 35.87 -5.13
N GLY A 163 15.53 34.68 -4.67
CA GLY A 163 14.95 33.63 -5.51
C GLY A 163 15.86 33.13 -6.64
N ARG A 164 17.19 33.31 -6.52
CA ARG A 164 18.14 32.85 -7.54
C ARG A 164 18.21 31.32 -7.53
N LEU A 165 17.72 30.70 -8.61
CA LEU A 165 17.86 29.27 -8.85
C LEU A 165 19.06 29.03 -9.77
N ARG A 166 20.04 28.24 -9.32
CA ARG A 166 21.12 27.73 -10.16
C ARG A 166 20.94 26.22 -10.30
N ARG A 167 20.88 25.74 -11.54
CA ARG A 167 21.02 24.31 -11.85
C ARG A 167 22.51 24.03 -12.04
N SER A 168 23.01 23.04 -11.32
CA SER A 168 24.37 22.53 -11.45
C SER A 168 24.34 21.03 -11.24
N ASP A 169 25.45 20.37 -11.58
CA ASP A 169 25.64 18.96 -11.28
C ASP A 169 25.51 18.71 -9.78
N ALA A 170 25.06 17.50 -9.42
CA ALA A 170 24.92 17.10 -8.04
C ALA A 170 26.30 17.01 -7.39
N TRP A 171 26.40 17.36 -6.11
CA TRP A 171 27.64 17.17 -5.38
C TRP A 171 27.91 15.68 -5.19
N ASP A 172 28.95 15.17 -5.85
CA ASP A 172 29.33 13.74 -5.80
C ASP A 172 30.62 13.55 -4.99
N CYS A 173 30.74 14.22 -3.85
CA CYS A 173 31.90 14.09 -2.94
C CYS A 173 33.27 14.34 -3.62
N GLY A 174 33.30 15.15 -4.69
CA GLY A 174 34.51 15.41 -5.48
C GLY A 174 34.81 14.38 -6.58
N TYR A 175 33.92 13.42 -6.83
CA TYR A 175 33.99 12.49 -7.95
C TYR A 175 33.43 13.11 -9.24
N PHE A 176 33.98 12.67 -10.38
CA PHE A 176 33.66 13.20 -11.70
C PHE A 176 32.61 12.35 -12.46
N PHE A 177 32.35 11.11 -12.03
CA PHE A 177 31.52 10.16 -12.77
C PHE A 177 30.02 10.31 -12.44
N GLN A 178 29.37 11.27 -13.08
CA GLN A 178 27.96 11.64 -12.84
C GLN A 178 26.94 10.82 -13.68
N GLY A 179 27.23 9.56 -13.98
CA GLY A 179 26.36 8.74 -14.84
C GLY A 179 25.08 8.25 -14.12
N PRO A 180 24.01 7.84 -14.84
CA PRO A 180 22.79 7.31 -14.23
C PRO A 180 23.01 6.06 -13.35
N ARG A 181 24.13 5.36 -13.55
CA ARG A 181 24.55 4.19 -12.75
C ARG A 181 25.19 4.55 -11.41
N ALA A 182 25.62 5.81 -11.22
CA ALA A 182 26.20 6.30 -9.98
C ALA A 182 25.14 6.69 -8.93
N GLN A 183 23.86 6.73 -9.32
CA GLN A 183 22.76 7.07 -8.42
C GLN A 183 22.32 5.89 -7.56
N ASP A 184 21.85 6.19 -6.35
CA ASP A 184 21.25 5.21 -5.47
C ASP A 184 20.11 4.45 -6.15
N THR A 185 20.12 3.13 -6.05
CA THR A 185 19.05 2.29 -6.59
C THR A 185 17.93 2.10 -5.56
N ALA A 186 16.73 1.75 -6.03
CA ALA A 186 15.64 1.38 -5.12
C ALA A 186 16.04 0.22 -4.19
N GLU A 187 16.92 -0.66 -4.67
CA GLU A 187 17.48 -1.75 -3.91
C GLU A 187 18.45 -1.22 -2.84
N GLY A 188 19.39 -0.36 -3.20
CA GLY A 188 20.30 0.29 -2.24
C GLY A 188 19.52 1.01 -1.13
N PHE A 189 18.55 1.84 -1.50
CA PHE A 189 17.71 2.58 -0.56
C PHE A 189 16.95 1.67 0.42
N SER A 190 16.48 0.51 -0.04
CA SER A 190 15.72 -0.45 0.76
C SER A 190 16.56 -1.52 1.46
N GLN A 191 17.90 -1.47 1.35
CA GLN A 191 18.79 -2.47 1.94
C GLN A 191 18.63 -2.63 3.46
N PRO A 192 18.53 -1.56 4.28
CA PRO A 192 18.45 -1.72 5.73
C PRO A 192 17.15 -2.42 6.16
N ILE A 193 16.02 -2.01 5.57
CA ILE A 193 14.71 -2.63 5.84
C ILE A 193 14.72 -4.10 5.41
N ARG A 194 15.27 -4.41 4.24
CA ARG A 194 15.37 -5.80 3.77
C ARG A 194 16.20 -6.68 4.69
N ARG A 195 17.24 -6.13 5.34
CA ARG A 195 18.04 -6.85 6.33
C ARG A 195 17.27 -7.10 7.63
N ILE A 196 16.49 -6.13 8.09
CA ILE A 196 15.64 -6.27 9.29
C ILE A 196 14.57 -7.36 9.07
N PHE A 197 13.94 -7.36 7.90
CA PHE A 197 12.88 -8.30 7.55
C PHE A 197 13.38 -9.59 6.87
N GLU A 198 14.69 -9.79 6.78
CA GLU A 198 15.29 -10.98 6.15
C GLU A 198 14.73 -12.31 6.72
N PRO A 199 14.49 -12.48 8.04
CA PRO A 199 13.93 -13.73 8.55
C PRO A 199 12.49 -14.04 8.10
N MET A 200 11.72 -13.02 7.70
CA MET A 200 10.34 -13.18 7.27
C MET A 200 10.23 -13.64 5.80
N PHE A 201 11.26 -13.37 5.00
CA PHE A 201 11.30 -13.62 3.56
C PHE A 201 12.40 -14.62 3.21
N ARG A 202 12.23 -15.32 2.09
CA ARG A 202 13.31 -16.11 1.50
C ARG A 202 14.10 -15.20 0.56
N MET A 203 15.26 -14.73 1.01
CA MET A 203 16.07 -13.76 0.28
C MET A 203 17.35 -14.38 -0.26
N GLU A 204 17.47 -14.46 -1.59
CA GLU A 204 18.68 -14.93 -2.28
C GLU A 204 19.41 -13.71 -2.87
N ARG A 205 20.69 -13.53 -2.51
CA ARG A 205 21.49 -12.37 -2.92
C ARG A 205 22.78 -12.84 -3.56
N HIS A 206 23.10 -12.26 -4.71
CA HIS A 206 24.39 -12.39 -5.36
C HIS A 206 25.11 -11.05 -5.30
N PHE A 207 26.28 -11.05 -4.65
CA PHE A 207 27.18 -9.89 -4.62
C PHE A 207 28.33 -10.12 -5.58
N PRO A 208 28.71 -9.11 -6.36
CA PRO A 208 29.87 -9.21 -7.23
C PRO A 208 31.15 -9.39 -6.41
N SER A 209 32.04 -10.23 -6.91
CA SER A 209 33.39 -10.45 -6.37
C SER A 209 34.41 -9.60 -7.13
N ILE A 210 35.52 -9.27 -6.47
CA ILE A 210 36.66 -8.54 -7.06
C ILE A 210 37.24 -9.30 -8.26
N ARG A 211 37.04 -10.62 -8.31
CA ARG A 211 37.56 -11.50 -9.37
C ARG A 211 36.60 -11.67 -10.56
N ASP A 212 35.41 -11.08 -10.51
CA ASP A 212 34.43 -11.27 -11.57
C ASP A 212 34.81 -10.44 -12.80
N GLU A 213 34.95 -11.09 -13.95
CA GLU A 213 35.17 -10.38 -15.23
C GLU A 213 33.98 -9.47 -15.59
N LYS A 214 32.77 -9.86 -15.18
CA LYS A 214 31.53 -9.12 -15.39
C LYS A 214 30.75 -9.08 -14.07
N PRO A 215 31.12 -8.18 -13.14
CA PRO A 215 30.45 -8.10 -11.85
C PRO A 215 28.98 -7.73 -12.05
N TYR A 216 28.09 -8.51 -11.45
CA TYR A 216 26.66 -8.20 -11.41
C TYR A 216 26.12 -8.34 -9.99
N TYR A 217 25.04 -7.62 -9.73
CA TYR A 217 24.31 -7.69 -8.48
C TYR A 217 22.91 -8.22 -8.77
N SER A 218 22.44 -9.15 -7.94
CA SER A 218 21.09 -9.70 -8.07
C SER A 218 20.50 -9.97 -6.70
N VAL A 219 19.24 -9.61 -6.51
CA VAL A 219 18.46 -9.93 -5.31
C VAL A 219 17.13 -10.51 -5.74
N LYS A 220 16.84 -11.70 -5.23
CA LYS A 220 15.53 -12.34 -5.34
C LYS A 220 14.90 -12.38 -3.95
N VAL A 221 13.70 -11.82 -3.83
CA VAL A 221 12.90 -11.86 -2.61
C VAL A 221 11.67 -12.71 -2.89
N GLU A 222 11.55 -13.82 -2.20
CA GLU A 222 10.41 -14.73 -2.23
C GLU A 222 9.77 -14.81 -0.84
N ASP A 223 8.54 -15.30 -0.76
CA ASP A 223 7.88 -15.53 0.52
C ASP A 223 7.85 -17.03 0.88
N HIS A 224 7.79 -17.29 2.19
CA HIS A 224 7.72 -18.65 2.71
C HIS A 224 6.35 -19.30 2.45
N PHE A 225 5.26 -18.53 2.47
CA PHE A 225 3.90 -19.05 2.22
C PHE A 225 3.73 -19.56 0.80
N TRP A 226 4.40 -18.98 -0.20
CA TRP A 226 4.42 -19.52 -1.56
C TRP A 226 4.91 -20.96 -1.58
N HIS A 227 5.97 -21.26 -0.83
CA HIS A 227 6.58 -22.59 -0.78
C HIS A 227 5.87 -23.55 0.15
N TRP A 228 5.27 -23.06 1.23
CA TRP A 228 4.59 -23.91 2.22
C TRP A 228 3.11 -24.16 1.89
N LEU A 229 2.45 -23.25 1.18
CA LEU A 229 1.01 -23.32 0.92
C LEU A 229 0.70 -23.39 -0.58
N TYR A 230 1.14 -22.39 -1.35
CA TYR A 230 0.73 -22.27 -2.76
C TYR A 230 1.34 -23.37 -3.64
N LEU A 231 2.65 -23.63 -3.53
CA LEU A 231 3.32 -24.66 -4.31
C LEU A 231 2.81 -26.08 -4.01
N PRO A 232 2.61 -26.49 -2.74
CA PRO A 232 1.98 -27.77 -2.44
C PRO A 232 0.55 -27.87 -2.95
N ALA A 233 -0.25 -26.82 -2.83
CA ALA A 233 -1.61 -26.79 -3.38
C ALA A 233 -1.60 -26.91 -4.90
N ALA A 234 -0.73 -26.18 -5.60
CA ALA A 234 -0.57 -26.27 -7.05
C ALA A 234 -0.17 -27.68 -7.49
N ARG A 235 0.81 -28.30 -6.81
CA ARG A 235 1.23 -29.68 -7.08
C ARG A 235 0.11 -30.68 -6.82
N LEU A 236 -0.72 -30.47 -5.79
CA LEU A 236 -1.88 -31.31 -5.53
C LEU A 236 -2.91 -31.20 -6.65
N VAL A 237 -3.19 -29.99 -7.12
CA VAL A 237 -4.11 -29.75 -8.25
C VAL A 237 -3.58 -30.38 -9.53
N GLU A 238 -2.29 -30.23 -9.83
CA GLU A 238 -1.64 -30.88 -10.98
C GLU A 238 -1.71 -32.41 -10.87
N TRP A 239 -1.47 -32.96 -9.68
CA TRP A 239 -1.57 -34.39 -9.44
C TRP A 239 -3.00 -34.92 -9.65
N LEU A 240 -4.01 -34.24 -9.10
CA LEU A 240 -5.42 -34.57 -9.30
C LEU A 240 -5.82 -34.47 -10.78
N SER A 241 -5.39 -33.41 -11.47
CA SER A 241 -5.61 -33.23 -12.89
C SER A 241 -5.02 -34.39 -13.70
N GLY A 242 -3.78 -34.79 -13.38
CA GLY A 242 -3.13 -35.95 -13.99
C GLY A 242 -3.91 -37.26 -13.77
N LEU A 243 -4.52 -37.46 -12.61
CA LEU A 243 -5.38 -38.63 -12.36
C LEU A 243 -6.64 -38.61 -13.22
N ILE A 244 -7.31 -37.47 -13.33
CA ILE A 244 -8.52 -37.32 -14.17
C ILE A 244 -8.19 -37.59 -15.63
N VAL A 245 -7.08 -37.06 -16.13
CA VAL A 245 -6.62 -37.30 -17.51
C VAL A 245 -6.35 -38.80 -17.75
N ARG A 246 -5.76 -39.51 -16.79
CA ARG A 246 -5.57 -40.97 -16.89
C ARG A 246 -6.89 -41.73 -16.92
N VAL A 247 -7.86 -41.30 -16.10
CA VAL A 247 -9.21 -41.86 -16.07
C VAL A 247 -9.94 -41.66 -17.41
N GLN A 248 -9.74 -40.51 -18.06
CA GLN A 248 -10.27 -40.19 -19.38
C GLN A 248 -9.41 -40.76 -20.54
N GLY A 249 -8.55 -41.75 -20.27
CA GLY A 249 -7.66 -42.39 -21.23
C GLY A 249 -8.34 -43.36 -22.21
N GLY A 250 -9.22 -42.85 -23.08
CA GLY A 250 -9.52 -43.42 -24.42
C GLY A 250 -10.29 -44.76 -24.54
N ARG A 251 -10.52 -45.51 -23.46
CA ARG A 251 -11.29 -46.77 -23.54
C ARG A 251 -12.79 -46.51 -23.43
N ILE A 252 -13.53 -46.77 -24.51
CA ILE A 252 -15.00 -46.59 -24.58
C ILE A 252 -15.75 -47.30 -23.44
N ALA A 253 -15.28 -48.48 -23.03
CA ALA A 253 -15.86 -49.24 -21.93
C ALA A 253 -15.86 -48.48 -20.58
N VAL A 254 -14.86 -47.64 -20.33
CA VAL A 254 -14.75 -46.84 -19.10
C VAL A 254 -15.80 -45.71 -19.10
N TYR A 255 -16.04 -45.09 -20.26
CA TYR A 255 -17.09 -44.07 -20.41
C TYR A 255 -18.50 -44.65 -20.24
N LEU A 256 -18.75 -45.84 -20.81
CA LEU A 256 -20.02 -46.53 -20.63
C LEU A 256 -20.26 -46.93 -19.17
N LEU A 257 -19.21 -47.40 -18.47
CA LEU A 257 -19.28 -47.70 -17.04
C LEU A 257 -19.62 -46.45 -16.23
N TYR A 258 -19.00 -45.30 -16.52
CA TYR A 258 -19.34 -44.04 -15.85
C TYR A 258 -20.80 -43.69 -16.08
N SER A 259 -21.27 -43.61 -17.32
CA SER A 259 -22.67 -43.29 -17.64
C SER A 259 -23.67 -44.21 -16.92
N PHE A 260 -23.38 -45.52 -16.85
CA PHE A 260 -24.22 -46.48 -16.15
C PHE A 260 -24.23 -46.25 -14.63
N LEU A 261 -23.07 -46.00 -14.02
CA LEU A 261 -22.95 -45.70 -12.59
C LEU A 261 -23.62 -44.37 -12.23
N THR A 262 -23.46 -43.31 -13.04
CA THR A 262 -24.15 -42.04 -12.82
C THR A 262 -25.66 -42.23 -12.90
N LEU A 263 -26.15 -43.06 -13.84
CA LEU A 263 -27.57 -43.35 -13.98
C LEU A 263 -28.12 -44.09 -12.75
N ILE A 264 -27.41 -45.10 -12.24
CA ILE A 264 -27.78 -45.79 -10.97
C ILE A 264 -27.80 -44.80 -9.80
N LEU A 265 -26.79 -43.95 -9.69
CA LEU A 265 -26.64 -43.01 -8.58
C LEU A 265 -27.76 -41.95 -8.61
N LEU A 266 -28.08 -41.43 -9.79
CA LEU A 266 -29.24 -40.55 -9.98
C LEU A 266 -30.56 -41.26 -9.66
N LEU A 267 -30.71 -42.54 -10.01
CA LEU A 267 -31.89 -43.34 -9.66
C LEU A 267 -32.02 -43.59 -8.16
N LEU A 268 -30.91 -43.78 -7.45
CA LEU A 268 -30.88 -43.91 -5.99
C LEU A 268 -31.21 -42.58 -5.29
N VAL A 269 -30.72 -41.46 -5.82
CA VAL A 269 -30.97 -40.12 -5.27
C VAL A 269 -32.37 -39.61 -5.60
N ALA A 270 -32.92 -39.95 -6.76
CA ALA A 270 -34.25 -39.54 -7.22
C ALA A 270 -35.38 -40.45 -6.71
N ARG A 271 -35.05 -41.58 -6.07
CA ARG A 271 -36.04 -42.36 -5.32
C ARG A 271 -36.32 -41.64 -4.00
N PRO A 272 -37.59 -41.29 -3.69
CA PRO A 272 -37.97 -40.76 -2.38
C PRO A 272 -37.74 -41.77 -1.25
#